data_AF-A0A420CTH1-F1
#
_entry.id   AF-A0A420CTH1-F1
#
_cell.length_a   1.000
_cell.length_b   1.000
_cell.length_c   1.000
_cell.angle_alpha   90.00
_cell.angle_beta   90.00
_cell.angle_gamma   90.00
#
_symmetry.space_group_name_H-M   'P 1'
#
loop_
_entity.id
_entity.type
_entity.pdbx_description
1 polymer ?
#
loop_
_entity_poly.entity_id
_entity_poly.type
_entity_poly.pdbx_seq_one_letter_code
_entity_poly.pdbx_strand_id
1 'polypeptide(L)'
;MKNFNFWLKLCLFNFFIVSVVGVMMRYNLAFSLPGFSHKFMQESHSHFAFYGWVSAAIYLFVTKYLTESDAGIAVSKYQFLQIFNQIGSYGMLITFLYGGYFWLSIVFSSVALFTGFAYYLFLLIDLRKNKNPETIWLKSGAFFATLSAIGIFGLGYFSARKDEFDVLFRASTYFYLHFQYNGFFLFSSIGLFLISLKKYGVQIQEKLNKTIFRLLAVGCFFGYGLSILWIDMPELLHIFFGVISILQIIGAIKLWRWFEQTKLFKKQHVIQKWLLVVVGFAFLGKFILQILSAIPELGIYAFSNINIVIGYLHLVLLMGVSLFLIWKMLHLENIKINKFLQTSIVIMIFGIICNEVILGLSGFFSIVYIPFLSAKYWLLFASVVIMISIGMFIRALRIKNYINKEFKNINLNQFNK
;
A
#
# COMPACT_ATOMS: atom_id res chain seq x y z
N MET A 1 -7.42 -21.05 4.09
CA MET A 1 -7.07 -20.91 2.66
C MET A 1 -6.11 -22.01 2.21
N LYS A 2 -6.49 -22.82 1.21
CA LYS A 2 -5.57 -23.81 0.62
C LYS A 2 -4.35 -23.08 0.03
N ASN A 3 -3.15 -23.64 0.18
CA ASN A 3 -1.90 -23.09 -0.39
C ASN A 3 -1.56 -21.64 0.02
N PHE A 4 -1.95 -21.18 1.22
CA PHE A 4 -1.61 -19.83 1.71
C PHE A 4 -0.11 -19.49 1.57
N ASN A 5 0.77 -20.45 1.84
CA ASN A 5 2.22 -20.26 1.73
C ASN A 5 2.69 -19.97 0.31
N PHE A 6 2.05 -20.57 -0.70
CA PHE A 6 2.34 -20.28 -2.11
C PHE A 6 1.95 -18.83 -2.43
N TRP A 7 0.73 -18.43 -2.07
CA TRP A 7 0.24 -17.07 -2.32
C TRP A 7 1.06 -16.00 -1.60
N LEU A 8 1.53 -16.29 -0.38
CA LEU A 8 2.42 -15.41 0.37
C LEU A 8 3.75 -15.19 -0.36
N LYS A 9 4.36 -16.28 -0.85
CA LYS A 9 5.60 -16.23 -1.63
C LYS A 9 5.39 -15.53 -2.97
N LEU A 10 4.25 -15.75 -3.62
CA LEU A 10 3.90 -15.07 -4.88
C LEU A 10 3.77 -13.57 -4.67
N CYS A 11 3.10 -13.10 -3.61
CA CYS A 11 3.04 -11.68 -3.30
C CYS A 11 4.45 -11.10 -3.10
N LEU A 12 5.32 -11.76 -2.34
CA LEU A 12 6.71 -11.31 -2.16
C LEU A 12 7.49 -11.28 -3.48
N PHE A 13 7.29 -12.27 -4.34
CA PHE A 13 7.88 -12.28 -5.67
C PHE A 13 7.37 -11.12 -6.53
N ASN A 14 6.08 -10.76 -6.40
CA ASN A 14 5.55 -9.56 -7.04
C ASN A 14 6.24 -8.30 -6.52
N PHE A 15 6.50 -8.18 -5.22
CA PHE A 15 7.28 -7.05 -4.68
C PHE A 15 8.70 -6.98 -5.26
N PHE A 16 9.32 -8.14 -5.46
CA PHE A 16 10.61 -8.22 -6.12
C PHE A 16 10.53 -7.71 -7.57
N ILE A 17 9.53 -8.13 -8.35
CA ILE A 17 9.32 -7.63 -9.71
C ILE A 17 9.09 -6.11 -9.71
N VAL A 18 8.30 -5.58 -8.77
CA VAL A 18 8.13 -4.12 -8.60
C VAL A 18 9.50 -3.44 -8.44
N SER A 19 10.38 -3.99 -7.60
CA SER A 19 11.72 -3.44 -7.41
C SER A 19 12.61 -3.58 -8.65
N VAL A 20 12.48 -4.65 -9.44
CA VAL A 20 13.23 -4.84 -10.69
C VAL A 20 12.87 -3.76 -11.70
N VAL A 21 11.57 -3.53 -11.93
CA VAL A 21 11.13 -2.44 -12.83
C VAL A 21 11.52 -1.08 -12.26
N GLY A 22 11.47 -0.89 -10.94
CA GLY A 22 11.95 0.32 -10.28
C GLY A 22 13.44 0.59 -10.52
N VAL A 23 14.28 -0.43 -10.43
CA VAL A 23 15.71 -0.34 -10.77
C VAL A 23 15.90 -0.02 -12.25
N MET A 24 15.16 -0.67 -13.16
CA MET A 24 15.22 -0.37 -14.59
C MET A 24 14.87 1.10 -14.87
N MET A 25 13.84 1.64 -14.21
CA MET A 25 13.46 3.06 -14.33
C MET A 25 14.57 3.99 -13.83
N ARG A 26 15.15 3.72 -12.66
CA ARG A 26 16.24 4.53 -12.10
C ARG A 26 17.51 4.43 -12.95
N TYR A 27 17.78 3.26 -13.53
CA TYR A 27 18.88 3.06 -14.45
C TYR A 27 18.69 3.90 -15.72
N ASN A 28 17.49 3.90 -16.30
CA ASN A 28 17.19 4.69 -17.50
C ASN A 28 17.41 6.20 -17.26
N LEU A 29 17.11 6.70 -16.05
CA LEU A 29 17.42 8.09 -15.67
C LEU A 29 18.94 8.35 -15.55
N ALA A 30 19.72 7.35 -15.15
CA ALA A 30 21.15 7.49 -14.89
C ALA A 30 22.02 7.32 -16.15
N PHE A 31 21.73 6.32 -16.99
CA PHE A 31 22.61 5.84 -18.05
C PHE A 31 21.94 5.60 -19.41
N SER A 32 20.65 5.94 -19.57
CA SER A 32 19.80 5.58 -20.72
C SER A 32 19.68 4.06 -20.94
N LEU A 33 18.45 3.57 -21.11
CA LEU A 33 18.15 2.15 -21.34
C LEU A 33 17.48 2.00 -22.71
N PRO A 34 18.24 1.63 -23.76
CA PRO A 34 17.70 1.49 -25.10
C PRO A 34 16.55 0.47 -25.16
N GLY A 35 15.54 0.75 -25.99
CA GLY A 35 14.38 -0.12 -26.18
C GLY A 35 13.29 -0.01 -25.10
N PHE A 36 13.51 0.75 -24.02
CA PHE A 36 12.51 0.96 -22.97
C PHE A 36 12.16 2.43 -22.76
N SER A 37 10.89 2.77 -23.00
CA SER A 37 10.36 4.10 -22.68
C SER A 37 10.22 4.28 -21.16
N HIS A 38 10.72 5.41 -20.64
CA HIS A 38 10.58 5.73 -19.21
C HIS A 38 9.12 5.78 -18.78
N LYS A 39 8.25 6.37 -19.62
CA LYS A 39 6.82 6.48 -19.37
C LYS A 39 6.15 5.10 -19.27
N PHE A 40 6.48 4.19 -20.19
CA PHE A 40 5.93 2.84 -20.22
C PHE A 40 6.39 2.01 -19.01
N MET A 41 7.65 2.16 -18.61
CA MET A 41 8.13 1.55 -17.37
C MET A 41 7.43 2.13 -16.13
N GLN A 42 7.19 3.44 -16.09
CA GLN A 42 6.46 4.09 -14.99
C GLN A 42 5.02 3.57 -14.87
N GLU A 43 4.30 3.48 -16.00
CA GLU A 43 2.95 2.93 -16.05
C GLU A 43 2.95 1.46 -15.58
N SER A 44 3.85 0.64 -16.12
CA SER A 44 4.00 -0.76 -15.73
C SER A 44 4.33 -0.93 -14.23
N HIS A 45 5.31 -0.17 -13.72
CA HIS A 45 5.73 -0.21 -12.33
C HIS A 45 4.58 0.14 -11.38
N SER A 46 3.90 1.26 -11.64
CA SER A 46 2.83 1.76 -10.77
C SER A 46 1.61 0.82 -10.76
N HIS A 47 1.14 0.36 -11.93
CA HIS A 47 0.03 -0.58 -12.03
C HIS A 47 0.35 -1.93 -11.36
N PHE A 48 1.55 -2.47 -11.58
CA PHE A 48 1.96 -3.72 -10.94
C PHE A 48 2.19 -3.57 -9.44
N ALA A 49 2.70 -2.43 -8.97
CA ALA A 49 2.82 -2.14 -7.54
C ALA A 49 1.45 -2.09 -6.84
N PHE A 50 0.46 -1.45 -7.46
CA PHE A 50 -0.88 -1.32 -6.87
C PHE A 50 -1.64 -2.66 -6.88
N TYR A 51 -1.73 -3.32 -8.03
CA TYR A 51 -2.55 -4.53 -8.18
C TYR A 51 -1.79 -5.82 -7.88
N GLY A 52 -0.57 -5.95 -8.42
CA GLY A 52 0.25 -7.15 -8.29
C GLY A 52 0.85 -7.31 -6.90
N TRP A 53 1.27 -6.22 -6.26
CA TRP A 53 1.85 -6.27 -4.91
C TRP A 53 0.86 -5.89 -3.81
N VAL A 54 0.49 -4.62 -3.68
CA VAL A 54 -0.22 -4.11 -2.50
C VAL A 54 -1.62 -4.72 -2.37
N SER A 55 -2.44 -4.63 -3.43
CA SER A 55 -3.80 -5.19 -3.43
C SER A 55 -3.77 -6.70 -3.25
N ALA A 56 -2.89 -7.41 -3.96
CA ALA A 56 -2.74 -8.85 -3.83
C ALA A 56 -2.41 -9.28 -2.40
N ALA A 57 -1.50 -8.57 -1.71
CA ALA A 57 -1.15 -8.86 -0.33
C ALA A 57 -2.30 -8.54 0.64
N ILE A 58 -3.00 -7.41 0.44
CA ILE A 58 -4.19 -7.06 1.23
C ILE A 58 -5.28 -8.13 1.05
N TYR A 59 -5.59 -8.54 -0.18
CA TYR A 59 -6.55 -9.60 -0.47
C TYR A 59 -6.17 -10.90 0.21
N LEU A 60 -4.90 -11.30 0.13
CA LEU A 60 -4.41 -12.49 0.80
C LEU A 60 -4.65 -12.45 2.32
N PHE A 61 -4.31 -11.34 2.98
CA PHE A 61 -4.44 -11.22 4.43
C PHE A 61 -5.88 -11.04 4.90
N VAL A 62 -6.70 -10.30 4.14
CA VAL A 62 -8.13 -10.16 4.40
C VAL A 62 -8.83 -11.50 4.21
N THR A 63 -8.54 -12.23 3.12
CA THR A 63 -9.08 -13.58 2.91
C THR A 63 -8.68 -14.51 4.05
N LYS A 64 -7.41 -14.49 4.49
CA LYS A 64 -6.98 -15.27 5.66
C LYS A 64 -7.80 -14.94 6.90
N TYR A 65 -8.01 -13.65 7.19
CA TYR A 65 -8.84 -13.23 8.31
C TYR A 65 -10.28 -13.75 8.19
N LEU A 66 -10.91 -13.61 7.02
CA LEU A 66 -12.26 -14.12 6.78
C LEU A 66 -12.34 -15.62 7.11
N THR A 67 -11.40 -16.42 6.59
CA THR A 67 -11.38 -17.87 6.83
C THR A 67 -11.11 -18.28 8.28
N GLU A 68 -10.44 -17.43 9.06
CA GLU A 68 -10.22 -17.66 10.49
C GLU A 68 -11.41 -17.17 11.34
N SER A 69 -12.21 -16.23 10.81
CA SER A 69 -13.33 -15.64 11.54
C SER A 69 -14.65 -16.39 11.38
N ASP A 70 -14.84 -17.10 10.26
CA ASP A 70 -16.06 -17.87 9.97
C ASP A 70 -15.72 -19.04 9.02
N ALA A 71 -15.93 -20.26 9.51
CA ALA A 71 -15.66 -21.49 8.77
C ALA A 71 -16.63 -21.71 7.59
N GLY A 72 -17.80 -21.06 7.60
CA GLY A 72 -18.79 -21.15 6.53
C GLY A 72 -18.44 -20.33 5.28
N ILE A 73 -17.40 -19.49 5.34
CA ILE A 73 -16.99 -18.66 4.19
C ILE A 73 -16.35 -19.54 3.11
N ALA A 74 -16.98 -19.55 1.93
CA ALA A 74 -16.47 -20.25 0.75
C ALA A 74 -15.16 -19.61 0.23
N VAL A 75 -14.02 -20.15 0.66
CA VAL A 75 -12.68 -19.61 0.35
C VAL A 75 -12.32 -19.66 -1.14
N SER A 76 -12.92 -20.60 -1.88
CA SER A 76 -12.64 -20.81 -3.31
C SER A 76 -12.91 -19.57 -4.16
N LYS A 77 -13.98 -18.81 -3.86
CA LYS A 77 -14.31 -17.57 -4.60
C LYS A 77 -13.20 -16.52 -4.48
N TYR A 78 -12.62 -16.35 -3.30
CA TYR A 78 -11.51 -15.42 -3.08
C TYR A 78 -10.21 -15.90 -3.73
N GLN A 79 -9.95 -17.21 -3.73
CA GLN A 79 -8.81 -17.78 -4.44
C GLN A 79 -8.91 -17.56 -5.96
N PHE A 80 -10.11 -17.74 -6.52
CA PHE A 80 -10.38 -17.47 -7.93
C PHE A 80 -10.13 -16.00 -8.26
N LEU A 81 -10.66 -15.07 -7.45
CA LEU A 81 -10.40 -13.64 -7.64
C LEU A 81 -8.91 -13.29 -7.49
N GLN A 82 -8.19 -13.94 -6.58
CA GLN A 82 -6.75 -13.74 -6.47
C GLN A 82 -6.03 -14.16 -7.77
N ILE A 83 -6.43 -15.27 -8.41
CA ILE A 83 -5.88 -15.70 -9.70
C ILE A 83 -6.14 -14.65 -10.78
N PHE A 84 -7.38 -14.16 -10.92
CA PHE A 84 -7.70 -13.14 -11.91
C PHE A 84 -6.98 -11.82 -11.66
N ASN A 85 -6.77 -11.44 -10.39
CA ASN A 85 -5.94 -10.28 -10.06
C ASN A 85 -4.50 -10.48 -10.55
N GLN A 86 -3.93 -11.69 -10.41
CA GLN A 86 -2.59 -11.98 -10.94
C GLN A 86 -2.57 -11.91 -12.47
N ILE A 87 -3.55 -12.51 -13.15
CA ILE A 87 -3.66 -12.44 -14.62
C ILE A 87 -3.72 -10.98 -15.07
N GLY A 88 -4.60 -10.18 -14.46
CA GLY A 88 -4.70 -8.74 -14.73
C GLY A 88 -3.40 -8.00 -14.45
N SER A 89 -2.75 -8.23 -13.29
CA SER A 89 -1.53 -7.51 -12.93
C SER A 89 -0.34 -7.88 -13.82
N TYR A 90 -0.10 -9.16 -14.08
CA TYR A 90 1.01 -9.59 -14.95
C TYR A 90 0.76 -9.22 -16.41
N GLY A 91 -0.50 -9.29 -16.87
CA GLY A 91 -0.88 -8.79 -18.18
C GLY A 91 -0.60 -7.30 -18.32
N MET A 92 -0.99 -6.49 -17.32
CA MET A 92 -0.64 -5.06 -17.26
C MET A 92 0.87 -4.85 -17.27
N LEU A 93 1.64 -5.57 -16.44
CA LEU A 93 3.09 -5.43 -16.35
C LEU A 93 3.75 -5.54 -17.74
N ILE A 94 3.43 -6.60 -18.48
CA ILE A 94 4.03 -6.90 -19.79
C ILE A 94 3.53 -5.91 -20.85
N THR A 95 2.22 -5.66 -20.90
CA THR A 95 1.63 -4.81 -21.95
C THR A 95 2.00 -3.35 -21.78
N PHE A 96 2.01 -2.81 -20.55
CA PHE A 96 2.48 -1.45 -20.32
C PHE A 96 3.97 -1.29 -20.64
N LEU A 97 4.83 -2.29 -20.34
CA LEU A 97 6.24 -2.24 -20.75
C LEU A 97 6.40 -2.18 -22.27
N TYR A 98 5.55 -2.91 -23.00
CA TYR A 98 5.60 -3.01 -24.45
C TYR A 98 5.13 -1.71 -25.15
N GLY A 99 3.97 -1.18 -24.76
CA GLY A 99 3.29 -0.14 -25.54
C GLY A 99 2.50 0.88 -24.75
N GLY A 100 2.63 0.92 -23.42
CA GLY A 100 1.87 1.84 -22.57
C GLY A 100 0.36 1.61 -22.66
N TYR A 101 -0.42 2.69 -22.79
CA TYR A 101 -1.88 2.64 -22.95
C TYR A 101 -2.30 2.27 -24.39
N PHE A 102 -2.75 1.04 -24.58
CA PHE A 102 -3.43 0.56 -25.79
C PHE A 102 -4.47 -0.51 -25.41
N TRP A 103 -5.21 -1.02 -26.40
CA TRP A 103 -6.38 -1.87 -26.14
C TRP A 103 -6.09 -3.07 -25.21
N LEU A 104 -4.94 -3.73 -25.34
CA LEU A 104 -4.63 -4.93 -24.55
C LEU A 104 -4.25 -4.57 -23.10
N SER A 105 -3.51 -3.48 -22.87
CA SER A 105 -3.25 -3.02 -21.50
C SER A 105 -4.54 -2.58 -20.81
N ILE A 106 -5.48 -1.97 -21.54
CA ILE A 106 -6.82 -1.63 -21.05
C ILE A 106 -7.63 -2.90 -20.69
N VAL A 107 -7.57 -3.96 -21.50
CA VAL A 107 -8.22 -5.24 -21.18
C VAL A 107 -7.70 -5.78 -19.84
N PHE A 108 -6.39 -5.86 -19.65
CA PHE A 108 -5.81 -6.36 -18.40
C PHE A 108 -6.09 -5.44 -17.19
N SER A 109 -6.07 -4.12 -17.37
CA SER A 109 -6.51 -3.16 -16.35
C SER A 109 -7.97 -3.35 -15.98
N SER A 110 -8.83 -3.62 -16.96
CA SER A 110 -10.25 -3.91 -16.74
C SER A 110 -10.44 -5.21 -15.97
N VAL A 111 -9.72 -6.27 -16.32
CA VAL A 111 -9.73 -7.53 -15.57
C VAL A 111 -9.36 -7.29 -14.10
N ALA A 112 -8.30 -6.53 -13.83
CA ALA A 112 -7.89 -6.21 -12.48
C ALA A 112 -8.94 -5.36 -11.72
N LEU A 113 -9.51 -4.35 -12.37
CA LEU A 113 -10.54 -3.48 -11.80
C LEU A 113 -11.81 -4.24 -11.42
N PHE A 114 -12.37 -5.02 -12.35
CA PHE A 114 -13.61 -5.78 -12.11
C PHE A 114 -13.38 -6.93 -11.12
N THR A 115 -12.19 -7.53 -11.11
CA THR A 115 -11.80 -8.48 -10.05
C THR A 115 -11.84 -7.81 -8.67
N GLY A 116 -11.34 -6.57 -8.57
CA GLY A 116 -11.45 -5.75 -7.36
C GLY A 116 -12.90 -5.56 -6.93
N PHE A 117 -13.78 -5.10 -7.83
CA PHE A 117 -15.21 -4.92 -7.52
C PHE A 117 -15.87 -6.21 -7.01
N ALA A 118 -15.61 -7.35 -7.66
CA ALA A 118 -16.13 -8.63 -7.22
C ALA A 118 -15.58 -9.02 -5.83
N TYR A 119 -14.29 -8.80 -5.57
CA TYR A 119 -13.67 -9.04 -4.27
C TYR A 119 -14.32 -8.19 -3.17
N TYR A 120 -14.49 -6.89 -3.43
CA TYR A 120 -15.10 -5.95 -2.50
C TYR A 120 -16.55 -6.29 -2.20
N LEU A 121 -17.34 -6.65 -3.22
CA LEU A 121 -18.73 -7.08 -3.05
C LEU A 121 -18.82 -8.31 -2.14
N PHE A 122 -18.04 -9.36 -2.41
CA PHE A 122 -18.06 -10.55 -1.57
C PHE A 122 -17.57 -10.28 -0.15
N LEU A 123 -16.55 -9.42 0.01
CA LEU A 123 -16.08 -8.99 1.32
C LEU A 123 -17.19 -8.33 2.14
N LEU A 124 -17.98 -7.43 1.52
CA LEU A 124 -19.10 -6.76 2.20
C LEU A 124 -20.21 -7.74 2.59
N ILE A 125 -20.53 -8.70 1.70
CA ILE A 125 -21.52 -9.75 1.96
C ILE A 125 -21.09 -10.63 3.14
N ASP A 126 -19.86 -11.16 3.10
CA ASP A 126 -19.37 -12.09 4.12
C ASP A 126 -19.14 -11.39 5.47
N LEU A 127 -18.80 -10.10 5.47
CA LEU A 127 -18.68 -9.32 6.70
C LEU A 127 -20.00 -8.73 7.21
N ARG A 128 -21.15 -8.97 6.55
CA ARG A 128 -22.43 -8.36 6.93
C ARG A 128 -22.83 -8.69 8.38
N LYS A 129 -22.63 -9.95 8.80
CA LYS A 129 -22.95 -10.43 10.16
C LYS A 129 -21.80 -10.27 11.15
N ASN A 130 -20.61 -9.90 10.70
CA ASN A 130 -19.44 -9.77 11.56
C ASN A 130 -19.53 -8.48 12.39
N LYS A 131 -19.63 -8.62 13.72
CA LYS A 131 -19.77 -7.52 14.68
C LYS A 131 -18.44 -6.99 15.22
N ASN A 132 -17.31 -7.53 14.77
CA ASN A 132 -16.01 -7.12 15.27
C ASN A 132 -15.73 -5.65 14.88
N PRO A 133 -15.37 -4.77 15.86
CA PRO A 133 -15.16 -3.33 15.61
C PRO A 133 -14.13 -3.02 14.53
N GLU A 134 -13.14 -3.88 14.34
CA GLU A 134 -12.05 -3.73 13.37
C GLU A 134 -12.49 -3.93 11.91
N THR A 135 -13.64 -4.59 11.66
CA THR A 135 -14.11 -4.89 10.30
C THR A 135 -14.58 -3.65 9.54
N ILE A 136 -14.96 -2.58 10.23
CA ILE A 136 -15.38 -1.32 9.62
C ILE A 136 -14.26 -0.72 8.74
N TRP A 137 -13.00 -0.94 9.13
CA TRP A 137 -11.82 -0.49 8.39
C TRP A 137 -11.69 -1.23 7.05
N LEU A 138 -11.90 -2.55 7.04
CA LEU A 138 -11.86 -3.35 5.81
C LEU A 138 -13.01 -3.00 4.86
N LYS A 139 -14.24 -2.83 5.40
CA LYS A 139 -15.41 -2.39 4.62
C LYS A 139 -15.18 -1.02 4.00
N SER A 140 -14.58 -0.10 4.75
CA SER A 140 -14.30 1.26 4.27
C SER A 140 -13.16 1.28 3.25
N GLY A 141 -12.14 0.43 3.42
CA GLY A 141 -11.11 0.25 2.40
C GLY A 141 -11.71 -0.20 1.06
N ALA A 142 -12.64 -1.15 1.08
CA ALA A 142 -13.37 -1.61 -0.10
C ALA A 142 -14.26 -0.50 -0.71
N PHE A 143 -14.95 0.28 0.14
CA PHE A 143 -15.72 1.44 -0.30
C PHE A 143 -14.85 2.46 -1.03
N PHE A 144 -13.73 2.88 -0.43
CA PHE A 144 -12.83 3.86 -1.05
C PHE A 144 -12.16 3.32 -2.32
N ALA A 145 -11.81 2.03 -2.36
CA ALA A 145 -11.32 1.40 -3.59
C ALA A 145 -12.36 1.51 -4.72
N THR A 146 -13.63 1.23 -4.41
CA THR A 146 -14.73 1.34 -5.38
C THR A 146 -14.95 2.79 -5.80
N LEU A 147 -14.92 3.72 -4.85
CA LEU A 147 -15.02 5.16 -5.12
C LEU A 147 -13.90 5.64 -6.04
N SER A 148 -12.66 5.17 -5.82
CA SER A 148 -11.49 5.55 -6.63
C SER A 148 -11.65 5.25 -8.13
N ALA A 149 -12.51 4.29 -8.49
CA ALA A 149 -12.76 3.93 -9.88
C ALA A 149 -13.42 5.05 -10.70
N ILE A 150 -14.09 6.01 -10.06
CA ILE A 150 -14.56 7.23 -10.74
C ILE A 150 -13.38 7.95 -11.41
N GLY A 151 -12.24 8.04 -10.71
CA GLY A 151 -11.01 8.59 -11.28
C GLY A 151 -10.50 7.77 -12.47
N ILE A 152 -10.57 6.45 -12.42
CA ILE A 152 -10.17 5.58 -13.56
C ILE A 152 -11.06 5.80 -14.77
N PHE A 153 -12.38 5.86 -14.59
CA PHE A 153 -13.31 6.14 -15.69
C PHE A 153 -13.08 7.55 -16.26
N GLY A 154 -12.82 8.54 -15.39
CA GLY A 154 -12.39 9.87 -15.80
C GLY A 154 -11.10 9.84 -16.64
N LEU A 155 -10.08 9.10 -16.20
CA LEU A 155 -8.84 8.92 -16.97
C LEU A 155 -9.09 8.30 -18.34
N GLY A 156 -9.94 7.27 -18.42
CA GLY A 156 -10.34 6.66 -19.68
C GLY A 156 -10.96 7.68 -20.63
N TYR A 157 -11.93 8.46 -20.15
CA TYR A 157 -12.64 9.47 -20.94
C TYR A 157 -11.74 10.63 -21.37
N PHE A 158 -11.02 11.26 -20.42
CA PHE A 158 -10.19 12.43 -20.71
C PHE A 158 -8.88 12.09 -21.45
N SER A 159 -8.45 10.82 -21.44
CA SER A 159 -7.21 10.42 -22.14
C SER A 159 -7.26 10.61 -23.66
N ALA A 160 -8.45 10.52 -24.27
CA ALA A 160 -8.64 10.67 -25.71
C ALA A 160 -8.66 12.14 -26.16
N ARG A 161 -8.77 13.10 -25.22
CA ARG A 161 -8.91 14.54 -25.46
C ARG A 161 -8.07 15.35 -24.47
N LYS A 162 -6.85 14.88 -24.20
CA LYS A 162 -5.98 15.46 -23.15
C LYS A 162 -5.72 16.94 -23.33
N ASP A 163 -5.56 17.40 -24.57
CA ASP A 163 -5.28 18.81 -24.85
C ASP A 163 -6.47 19.72 -24.49
N GLU A 164 -7.70 19.19 -24.53
CA GLU A 164 -8.92 19.89 -24.14
C GLU A 164 -9.18 19.81 -22.62
N PHE A 165 -8.74 18.71 -21.98
CA PHE A 165 -9.11 18.39 -20.60
C PHE A 165 -7.92 18.09 -19.66
N ASP A 166 -6.75 18.71 -19.84
CA ASP A 166 -5.54 18.40 -19.03
C ASP A 166 -5.80 18.53 -17.51
N VAL A 167 -6.52 19.59 -17.11
CA VAL A 167 -6.89 19.82 -15.69
C VAL A 167 -7.73 18.66 -15.16
N LEU A 168 -8.75 18.21 -15.90
CA LEU A 168 -9.62 17.12 -15.49
C LEU A 168 -8.91 15.75 -15.56
N PHE A 169 -8.03 15.55 -16.53
CA PHE A 169 -7.18 14.35 -16.61
C PHE A 169 -6.27 14.24 -15.39
N ARG A 170 -5.61 15.34 -15.01
CA ARG A 170 -4.74 15.41 -13.83
C ARG A 170 -5.54 15.26 -12.54
N ALA A 171 -6.66 15.97 -12.41
CA ALA A 171 -7.57 15.86 -11.27
C ALA A 171 -8.10 14.42 -11.09
N SER A 172 -8.42 13.72 -12.18
CA SER A 172 -8.85 12.31 -12.17
C SER A 172 -7.73 11.38 -11.70
N THR A 173 -6.48 11.66 -12.10
CA THR A 173 -5.29 10.92 -11.61
C THR A 173 -5.17 11.06 -10.09
N TYR A 174 -5.23 12.29 -9.57
CA TYR A 174 -5.18 12.55 -8.14
C TYR A 174 -6.36 11.91 -7.40
N PHE A 175 -7.56 11.91 -7.99
CA PHE A 175 -8.75 11.30 -7.39
C PHE A 175 -8.56 9.79 -7.20
N TYR A 176 -8.14 9.11 -8.27
CA TYR A 176 -7.84 7.67 -8.23
C TYR A 176 -6.78 7.37 -7.17
N LEU A 177 -5.64 8.07 -7.23
CA LEU A 177 -4.53 7.81 -6.31
C LEU A 177 -4.93 8.09 -4.86
N HIS A 178 -5.57 9.22 -4.58
CA HIS A 178 -6.01 9.62 -3.25
C HIS A 178 -6.84 8.52 -2.60
N PHE A 179 -7.92 8.07 -3.25
CA PHE A 179 -8.80 7.05 -2.66
C PHE A 179 -8.19 5.65 -2.65
N GLN A 180 -7.18 5.37 -3.47
CA GLN A 180 -6.39 4.15 -3.37
C GLN A 180 -5.48 4.14 -2.14
N TYR A 181 -4.54 5.08 -2.03
CA TYR A 181 -3.54 5.00 -0.96
C TYR A 181 -4.03 5.57 0.38
N ASN A 182 -4.84 6.65 0.38
CA ASN A 182 -5.43 7.19 1.62
C ASN A 182 -6.66 6.42 2.07
N GLY A 183 -7.39 5.84 1.11
CA GLY A 183 -8.58 5.06 1.38
C GLY A 183 -8.27 3.57 1.46
N PHE A 184 -8.24 2.88 0.33
CA PHE A 184 -8.14 1.42 0.30
C PHE A 184 -6.94 0.88 1.10
N PHE A 185 -5.72 1.31 0.77
CA PHE A 185 -4.50 0.74 1.35
C PHE A 185 -4.35 1.10 2.83
N LEU A 186 -4.51 2.37 3.19
CA LEU A 186 -4.39 2.81 4.58
C LEU A 186 -5.45 2.17 5.49
N PHE A 187 -6.73 2.20 5.09
CA PHE A 187 -7.81 1.65 5.93
C PHE A 187 -7.69 0.13 6.06
N SER A 188 -7.36 -0.57 4.97
CA SER A 188 -7.13 -2.01 5.03
C SER A 188 -5.93 -2.33 5.93
N SER A 189 -4.87 -1.53 5.89
CA SER A 189 -3.69 -1.71 6.74
C SER A 189 -4.01 -1.49 8.22
N ILE A 190 -4.74 -0.43 8.57
CA ILE A 190 -5.22 -0.20 9.94
C ILE A 190 -6.13 -1.35 10.41
N GLY A 191 -7.07 -1.80 9.58
CA GLY A 191 -7.92 -2.94 9.90
C GLY A 191 -7.12 -4.21 10.16
N LEU A 192 -6.19 -4.55 9.26
CA LEU A 192 -5.30 -5.71 9.41
C LEU A 192 -4.36 -5.61 10.61
N PHE A 193 -3.96 -4.39 10.99
CA PHE A 193 -3.16 -4.10 12.18
C PHE A 193 -3.96 -4.38 13.45
N LEU A 194 -5.17 -3.83 13.57
CA LEU A 194 -6.05 -4.05 14.72
C LEU A 194 -6.42 -5.54 14.86
N ILE A 195 -6.71 -6.22 13.76
CA ILE A 195 -6.93 -7.68 13.72
C ILE A 195 -5.70 -8.43 14.23
N SER A 196 -4.49 -8.02 13.82
CA SER A 196 -3.24 -8.64 14.27
C SER A 196 -3.03 -8.52 15.78
N LEU A 197 -3.37 -7.37 16.37
CA LEU A 197 -3.19 -7.11 17.80
C LEU A 197 -4.16 -7.93 18.67
N LYS A 198 -5.37 -8.20 18.17
CA LYS A 198 -6.38 -8.99 18.87
C LYS A 198 -5.91 -10.40 19.22
N LYS A 199 -5.08 -11.01 18.36
CA LYS A 199 -4.47 -12.33 18.64
C LYS A 199 -3.60 -12.36 19.90
N TYR A 200 -3.17 -11.19 20.39
CA TYR A 200 -2.38 -11.06 21.60
C TYR A 200 -3.17 -10.48 22.77
N GLY A 201 -4.51 -10.51 22.70
CA GLY A 201 -5.39 -9.98 23.74
C GLY A 201 -5.42 -8.45 23.79
N VAL A 202 -4.87 -7.75 22.78
CA VAL A 202 -4.92 -6.29 22.68
C VAL A 202 -6.10 -5.92 21.80
N GLN A 203 -7.13 -5.35 22.41
CA GLN A 203 -8.31 -4.88 21.71
C GLN A 203 -8.53 -3.40 22.00
N ILE A 204 -8.74 -2.64 20.93
CA ILE A 204 -9.10 -1.23 21.05
C ILE A 204 -10.53 -1.11 21.58
N GLN A 205 -10.74 -0.20 22.53
CA GLN A 205 -12.09 0.10 23.01
C GLN A 205 -12.97 0.59 21.86
N GLU A 206 -14.19 0.07 21.74
CA GLU A 206 -15.07 0.33 20.61
C GLU A 206 -15.33 1.83 20.39
N LYS A 207 -15.57 2.60 21.46
CA LYS A 207 -15.77 4.05 21.39
C LYS A 207 -14.55 4.76 20.79
N LEU A 208 -13.35 4.41 21.25
CA LEU A 208 -12.10 5.00 20.74
C LEU A 208 -11.87 4.62 19.28
N ASN A 209 -12.08 3.35 18.92
CA ASN A 209 -12.00 2.87 17.54
C ASN A 209 -12.95 3.65 16.61
N LYS A 210 -14.22 3.82 17.00
CA LYS A 210 -15.20 4.61 16.23
C LYS A 210 -14.78 6.06 16.06
N THR A 211 -14.22 6.69 17.09
CA THR A 211 -13.71 8.06 17.01
C THR A 211 -12.55 8.18 16.02
N ILE A 212 -11.54 7.32 16.16
CA ILE A 212 -10.38 7.31 15.24
C ILE A 212 -10.84 7.04 13.81
N PHE A 213 -11.72 6.05 13.63
CA PHE A 213 -12.31 5.71 12.35
C PHE A 213 -13.01 6.90 11.71
N ARG A 214 -13.90 7.60 12.43
CA ARG A 214 -14.63 8.75 11.88
C ARG A 214 -13.69 9.89 11.47
N LEU A 215 -12.70 10.21 12.31
CA LEU A 215 -11.72 11.26 12.01
C LEU A 215 -10.97 10.96 10.71
N LEU A 216 -10.47 9.72 10.55
CA LEU A 216 -9.76 9.32 9.34
C LEU A 216 -10.69 9.16 8.13
N ALA A 217 -11.91 8.64 8.31
CA ALA A 217 -12.88 8.41 7.23
C ALA A 217 -13.40 9.71 6.62
N VAL A 218 -13.83 10.66 7.47
CA VAL A 218 -14.23 12.01 7.04
C VAL A 218 -13.03 12.72 6.42
N GLY A 219 -11.87 12.61 7.06
CA GLY A 219 -10.60 13.11 6.56
C GLY A 219 -10.25 12.62 5.16
N CYS A 220 -10.38 11.32 4.92
CA CYS A 220 -10.12 10.71 3.63
C CYS A 220 -11.18 11.09 2.60
N PHE A 221 -12.47 11.11 2.97
CA PHE A 221 -13.56 11.42 2.03
C PHE A 221 -13.42 12.82 1.44
N PHE A 222 -13.22 13.84 2.28
CA PHE A 222 -13.05 15.23 1.84
C PHE A 222 -11.60 15.57 1.48
N GLY A 223 -10.63 14.75 1.89
CA GLY A 223 -9.20 15.03 1.71
C GLY A 223 -8.72 15.03 0.27
N TYR A 224 -9.55 14.61 -0.70
CA TYR A 224 -9.20 14.74 -2.12
C TYR A 224 -8.91 16.20 -2.49
N GLY A 225 -9.63 17.16 -1.88
CA GLY A 225 -9.40 18.59 -2.10
C GLY A 225 -7.96 19.02 -1.81
N LEU A 226 -7.31 18.41 -0.81
CA LEU A 226 -5.90 18.66 -0.50
C LEU A 226 -4.96 18.26 -1.65
N SER A 227 -5.38 17.36 -2.54
CA SER A 227 -4.58 16.90 -3.69
C SER A 227 -4.78 17.76 -4.95
N ILE A 228 -5.75 18.69 -4.91
CA ILE A 228 -6.10 19.57 -6.04
C ILE A 228 -6.04 21.05 -5.68
N LEU A 229 -5.33 21.42 -4.59
CA LEU A 229 -5.12 22.81 -4.19
C LEU A 229 -4.33 23.65 -5.21
N TRP A 230 -3.78 23.01 -6.25
CA TRP A 230 -3.18 23.68 -7.41
C TRP A 230 -4.22 24.20 -8.42
N ILE A 231 -5.50 23.83 -8.27
CA ILE A 231 -6.62 24.40 -9.02
C ILE A 231 -7.10 25.64 -8.27
N ASP A 232 -7.36 26.72 -9.01
CA ASP A 232 -7.92 27.94 -8.43
C ASP A 232 -9.27 27.66 -7.75
N MET A 233 -9.39 28.01 -6.48
CA MET A 233 -10.58 27.74 -5.67
C MET A 233 -10.82 28.82 -4.61
N PRO A 234 -12.09 29.04 -4.22
CA PRO A 234 -12.41 30.00 -3.16
C PRO A 234 -11.65 29.74 -1.86
N GLU A 235 -11.22 30.80 -1.18
CA GLU A 235 -10.47 30.74 0.09
C GLU A 235 -11.17 29.89 1.16
N LEU A 236 -12.51 29.92 1.19
CA LEU A 236 -13.30 29.09 2.11
C LEU A 236 -13.04 27.58 1.92
N LEU A 237 -12.81 27.13 0.68
CA LEU A 237 -12.45 25.73 0.40
C LEU A 237 -11.03 25.40 0.85
N HIS A 238 -10.07 26.34 0.70
CA HIS A 238 -8.72 26.17 1.25
C HIS A 238 -8.75 25.99 2.77
N ILE A 239 -9.48 26.84 3.50
CA ILE A 239 -9.65 26.74 4.96
C ILE A 239 -10.32 25.40 5.32
N PHE A 240 -11.39 25.03 4.63
CA PHE A 240 -12.07 23.76 4.84
C PHE A 240 -11.11 22.57 4.70
N PHE A 241 -10.31 22.51 3.63
CA PHE A 241 -9.35 21.44 3.43
C PHE A 241 -8.21 21.46 4.47
N GLY A 242 -7.79 22.64 4.92
CA GLY A 242 -6.90 22.80 6.07
C GLY A 242 -7.47 22.17 7.35
N VAL A 243 -8.75 22.37 7.64
CA VAL A 243 -9.42 21.68 8.77
C VAL A 243 -9.47 20.17 8.56
N ILE A 244 -9.74 19.71 7.34
CA ILE A 244 -9.76 18.28 6.98
C ILE A 244 -8.38 17.60 7.20
N SER A 245 -7.26 18.28 6.95
CA SER A 245 -5.92 17.75 7.25
C SER A 245 -5.66 17.65 8.76
N ILE A 246 -6.13 18.63 9.54
CA ILE A 246 -6.05 18.63 11.01
C ILE A 246 -6.87 17.47 11.62
N LEU A 247 -8.08 17.20 11.11
CA LEU A 247 -8.88 16.06 11.58
C LEU A 247 -8.14 14.72 11.39
N GLN A 248 -7.44 14.55 10.26
CA GLN A 248 -6.66 13.35 9.98
C GLN A 248 -5.50 13.17 10.96
N ILE A 249 -4.73 14.22 11.23
CA ILE A 249 -3.58 14.10 12.16
C ILE A 249 -4.04 13.81 13.59
N ILE A 250 -5.18 14.38 14.02
CA ILE A 250 -5.77 14.05 15.34
C ILE A 250 -6.14 12.57 15.41
N GLY A 251 -6.76 12.03 14.35
CA GLY A 251 -7.06 10.60 14.24
C GLY A 251 -5.81 9.73 14.34
N ALA A 252 -4.75 10.10 13.62
CA ALA A 252 -3.47 9.41 13.62
C ALA A 252 -2.77 9.43 14.99
N ILE A 253 -2.72 10.61 15.65
CA ILE A 253 -2.13 10.76 16.98
C ILE A 253 -2.90 9.93 18.02
N LYS A 254 -4.24 9.89 17.95
CA LYS A 254 -5.04 9.05 18.85
C LYS A 254 -4.75 7.57 18.66
N LEU A 255 -4.60 7.10 17.42
CA LEU A 255 -4.20 5.72 17.12
C LEU A 255 -2.80 5.40 17.65
N TRP A 256 -1.85 6.30 17.44
CA TRP A 256 -0.47 6.16 17.92
C TRP A 256 -0.40 6.07 19.44
N ARG A 257 -1.00 7.04 20.15
CA ARG A 257 -1.01 7.07 21.63
C ARG A 257 -1.67 5.83 22.22
N TRP A 258 -2.76 5.36 21.63
CA TRP A 258 -3.38 4.11 22.05
C TRP A 258 -2.43 2.92 21.88
N PHE A 259 -1.76 2.82 20.73
CA PHE A 259 -0.85 1.71 20.48
C PHE A 259 0.39 1.73 21.40
N GLU A 260 0.95 2.91 21.65
CA GLU A 260 2.12 3.09 22.53
C GLU A 260 1.86 2.61 23.97
N GLN A 261 0.63 2.77 24.46
CA GLN A 261 0.22 2.28 25.78
C GLN A 261 0.14 0.75 25.85
N THR A 262 0.13 0.05 24.72
CA THR A 262 0.07 -1.41 24.71
C THR A 262 1.43 -2.00 25.10
N LYS A 263 1.44 -2.89 26.10
CA LYS A 263 2.67 -3.64 26.49
C LYS A 263 3.18 -4.57 25.37
N LEU A 264 2.45 -4.68 24.25
CA LEU A 264 2.75 -5.59 23.15
C LEU A 264 3.92 -5.13 22.28
N PHE A 265 4.12 -3.81 22.15
CA PHE A 265 5.33 -3.29 21.51
C PHE A 265 6.60 -3.84 22.18
N LYS A 266 6.55 -4.09 23.49
CA LYS A 266 7.68 -4.68 24.23
C LYS A 266 7.88 -6.17 23.93
N LYS A 267 6.81 -6.93 23.64
CA LYS A 267 6.82 -8.38 23.40
C LYS A 267 7.19 -8.80 21.96
N GLN A 268 7.12 -7.89 20.99
CA GLN A 268 7.51 -8.19 19.61
C GLN A 268 9.01 -8.42 19.45
N HIS A 269 9.41 -9.18 18.42
CA HIS A 269 10.81 -9.28 18.04
C HIS A 269 11.34 -7.89 17.63
N VAL A 270 12.61 -7.59 17.92
CA VAL A 270 13.21 -6.27 17.65
C VAL A 270 12.93 -5.80 16.22
N ILE A 271 13.16 -6.65 15.21
CA ILE A 271 12.91 -6.28 13.82
C ILE A 271 11.46 -5.88 13.50
N GLN A 272 10.48 -6.49 14.16
CA GLN A 272 9.07 -6.14 13.98
C GLN A 272 8.77 -4.76 14.58
N LYS A 273 9.42 -4.41 15.70
CA LYS A 273 9.32 -3.07 16.30
C LYS A 273 9.89 -2.01 15.38
N TRP A 274 11.07 -2.25 14.81
CA TRP A 274 11.71 -1.33 13.87
C TRP A 274 10.81 -1.06 12.66
N LEU A 275 10.20 -2.11 12.08
CA LEU A 275 9.22 -1.96 11.01
C LEU A 275 8.04 -1.07 11.43
N LEU A 276 7.42 -1.32 12.59
CA LEU A 276 6.30 -0.50 13.07
C LEU A 276 6.68 0.94 13.35
N VAL A 277 7.88 1.20 13.87
CA VAL A 277 8.38 2.57 14.10
C VAL A 277 8.54 3.30 12.76
N VAL A 278 9.16 2.66 11.77
CA VAL A 278 9.34 3.25 10.43
C VAL A 278 8.00 3.47 9.73
N VAL A 279 7.09 2.50 9.80
CA VAL A 279 5.72 2.62 9.26
C VAL A 279 4.95 3.76 9.94
N GLY A 280 5.04 3.86 11.27
CA GLY A 280 4.43 4.94 12.05
C GLY A 280 4.99 6.31 11.68
N PHE A 281 6.32 6.40 11.53
CA PHE A 281 6.99 7.61 11.05
C PHE A 281 6.50 8.00 9.66
N ALA A 282 6.40 7.05 8.71
CA ALA A 282 5.92 7.32 7.37
C ALA A 282 4.49 7.87 7.34
N PHE A 283 3.58 7.28 8.12
CA PHE A 283 2.20 7.77 8.19
C PHE A 283 2.07 9.11 8.93
N LEU A 284 2.85 9.35 10.00
CA LEU A 284 2.88 10.67 10.65
C LEU A 284 3.45 11.73 9.70
N GLY A 285 4.58 11.44 9.05
CA GLY A 285 5.21 12.30 8.05
C GLY A 285 4.25 12.64 6.91
N LYS A 286 3.50 11.65 6.41
CA LYS A 286 2.42 11.85 5.44
C LYS A 286 1.41 12.91 5.88
N PHE A 287 0.86 12.80 7.10
CA PHE A 287 -0.15 13.75 7.58
C PHE A 287 0.43 15.14 7.80
N ILE A 288 1.68 15.24 8.26
CA ILE A 288 2.40 16.51 8.38
C ILE A 288 2.56 17.15 7.00
N LEU A 289 3.04 16.39 6.00
CA LEU A 289 3.20 16.89 4.63
C LEU A 289 1.86 17.33 4.00
N GLN A 290 0.75 16.66 4.32
CA GLN A 290 -0.59 17.08 3.87
C GLN A 290 -1.04 18.40 4.51
N ILE A 291 -0.65 18.69 5.74
CA ILE A 291 -0.90 19.99 6.37
C ILE A 291 -0.02 21.06 5.72
N LEU A 292 1.26 20.75 5.50
CA LEU A 292 2.19 21.68 4.86
C LEU A 292 1.75 22.03 3.43
N SER A 293 1.25 21.07 2.65
CA SER A 293 0.73 21.33 1.30
C SER A 293 -0.54 22.19 1.29
N ALA A 294 -1.23 22.33 2.43
CA ALA A 294 -2.39 23.21 2.56
C ALA A 294 -2.00 24.70 2.71
N ILE A 295 -0.74 24.99 3.04
CA ILE A 295 -0.18 26.34 3.05
C ILE A 295 0.09 26.75 1.59
N PRO A 296 -0.54 27.82 1.05
CA PRO A 296 -0.49 28.12 -0.39
C PRO A 296 0.93 28.20 -0.97
N GLU A 297 1.84 28.89 -0.28
CA GLU A 297 3.23 29.07 -0.69
C GLU A 297 3.98 27.73 -0.81
N LEU A 298 3.76 26.81 0.14
CA LEU A 298 4.36 25.49 0.14
C LEU A 298 3.67 24.55 -0.86
N GLY A 299 2.37 24.72 -1.08
CA GLY A 299 1.58 23.99 -2.06
C GLY A 299 2.13 24.15 -3.48
N ILE A 300 2.50 25.38 -3.88
CA ILE A 300 3.10 25.65 -5.20
C ILE A 300 4.33 24.78 -5.42
N TYR A 301 5.25 24.71 -4.44
CA TYR A 301 6.45 23.87 -4.54
C TYR A 301 6.12 22.37 -4.50
N ALA A 302 5.17 21.97 -3.67
CA ALA A 302 4.77 20.58 -3.52
C ALA A 302 4.18 19.99 -4.82
N PHE A 303 3.38 20.77 -5.55
CA PHE A 303 2.73 20.32 -6.78
C PHE A 303 3.53 20.59 -8.07
N SER A 304 4.49 21.52 -8.05
CA SER A 304 5.35 21.82 -9.20
C SER A 304 6.59 20.93 -9.29
N ASN A 305 7.00 20.29 -8.18
CA ASN A 305 8.20 19.46 -8.16
C ASN A 305 7.90 17.96 -8.18
N ILE A 306 8.25 17.30 -9.28
CA ILE A 306 8.05 15.86 -9.44
C ILE A 306 8.79 15.01 -8.40
N ASN A 307 9.97 15.41 -7.92
CA ASN A 307 10.69 14.66 -6.90
C ASN A 307 9.98 14.72 -5.54
N ILE A 308 9.34 15.84 -5.20
CA ILE A 308 8.52 15.97 -3.99
C ILE A 308 7.29 15.06 -4.09
N VAL A 309 6.58 15.08 -5.23
CA VAL A 309 5.43 14.21 -5.46
C VAL A 309 5.82 12.73 -5.41
N ILE A 310 6.91 12.35 -6.08
CA ILE A 310 7.43 10.98 -6.08
C ILE A 310 7.85 10.57 -4.66
N GLY A 311 8.55 11.44 -3.92
CA GLY A 311 8.92 11.22 -2.52
C GLY A 311 7.70 10.99 -1.64
N TYR A 312 6.68 11.84 -1.74
CA TYR A 312 5.43 11.65 -1.00
C TYR A 312 4.76 10.30 -1.32
N LEU A 313 4.69 9.92 -2.60
CA LEU A 313 4.13 8.63 -2.99
C LEU A 313 4.93 7.44 -2.44
N HIS A 314 6.26 7.48 -2.47
CA HIS A 314 7.10 6.41 -1.94
C HIS A 314 7.09 6.37 -0.41
N LEU A 315 7.06 7.50 0.27
CA LEU A 315 6.85 7.58 1.72
C LEU A 315 5.58 6.81 2.11
N VAL A 316 4.45 7.06 1.44
CA VAL A 316 3.19 6.39 1.77
C VAL A 316 3.17 4.92 1.34
N LEU A 317 3.54 4.64 0.09
CA LEU A 317 3.39 3.30 -0.51
C LEU A 317 4.51 2.33 -0.14
N LEU A 318 5.76 2.78 -0.22
CA LEU A 318 6.94 1.96 0.03
C LEU A 318 7.30 1.93 1.52
N MET A 319 7.51 3.08 2.15
CA MET A 319 7.89 3.15 3.56
C MET A 319 6.71 2.87 4.51
N GLY A 320 5.50 3.31 4.17
CA GLY A 320 4.28 3.05 4.95
C GLY A 320 3.68 1.68 4.67
N VAL A 321 2.93 1.56 3.56
CA VAL A 321 2.11 0.38 3.27
C VAL A 321 2.94 -0.88 3.03
N SER A 322 4.01 -0.82 2.23
CA SER A 322 4.79 -2.02 1.91
C SER A 322 5.54 -2.57 3.13
N LEU A 323 6.19 -1.72 3.94
CA LEU A 323 6.81 -2.18 5.19
C LEU A 323 5.77 -2.66 6.21
N PHE A 324 4.56 -2.09 6.23
CA PHE A 324 3.47 -2.65 7.03
C PHE A 324 3.09 -4.07 6.57
N LEU A 325 2.99 -4.30 5.27
CA LEU A 325 2.70 -5.63 4.72
C LEU A 325 3.83 -6.62 5.05
N ILE A 326 5.10 -6.21 5.00
CA ILE A 326 6.23 -7.02 5.48
C ILE A 326 6.09 -7.33 6.97
N TRP A 327 5.77 -6.33 7.81
CA TRP A 327 5.48 -6.57 9.22
C TRP A 327 4.35 -7.58 9.41
N LYS A 328 3.26 -7.45 8.65
CA LYS A 328 2.11 -8.37 8.70
C LYS A 328 2.50 -9.79 8.32
N MET A 329 3.41 -9.97 7.36
CA MET A 329 4.00 -11.27 7.05
C MET A 329 4.74 -11.83 8.27
N LEU A 330 5.67 -11.08 8.86
CA LEU A 330 6.43 -11.53 10.02
C LEU A 330 5.58 -11.80 11.26
N HIS A 331 4.38 -11.22 11.32
CA HIS A 331 3.40 -11.44 12.39
C HIS A 331 2.67 -12.79 12.25
N LEU A 332 2.89 -13.52 11.16
CA LEU A 332 2.38 -14.89 11.01
C LEU A 332 3.13 -15.85 11.94
N GLU A 333 2.38 -16.65 12.70
CA GLU A 333 2.90 -17.59 13.71
C GLU A 333 3.88 -18.64 13.15
N ASN A 334 3.82 -18.90 11.85
CA ASN A 334 4.61 -19.94 11.18
C ASN A 334 5.94 -19.43 10.58
N ILE A 335 6.27 -18.14 10.70
CA ILE A 335 7.53 -17.59 10.21
C ILE A 335 8.58 -17.61 11.32
N LYS A 336 9.74 -18.23 11.03
CA LYS A 336 10.89 -18.19 11.93
C LYS A 336 11.83 -17.04 11.55
N ILE A 337 11.96 -16.06 12.44
CA ILE A 337 12.93 -14.98 12.28
C ILE A 337 14.33 -15.53 12.54
N ASN A 338 15.14 -15.60 11.49
CA ASN A 338 16.55 -15.98 11.55
C ASN A 338 17.43 -14.76 11.24
N LYS A 339 18.74 -14.84 11.54
CA LYS A 339 19.68 -13.73 11.32
C LYS A 339 19.67 -13.24 9.86
N PHE A 340 19.60 -14.14 8.89
CA PHE A 340 19.59 -13.77 7.47
C PHE A 340 18.32 -13.00 7.07
N LEU A 341 17.15 -13.42 7.58
CA LEU A 341 15.88 -12.69 7.39
C LEU A 341 15.95 -11.31 8.06
N GLN A 342 16.48 -11.23 9.29
CA GLN A 342 16.66 -9.96 9.98
C GLN A 342 17.58 -9.02 9.19
N THR A 343 18.73 -9.50 8.71
CA THR A 343 19.65 -8.71 7.88
C THR A 343 18.97 -8.22 6.61
N SER A 344 18.19 -9.05 5.93
CA SER A 344 17.44 -8.63 4.73
C SER A 344 16.49 -7.46 5.02
N ILE A 345 15.80 -7.49 6.17
CA ILE A 345 14.87 -6.42 6.56
C ILE A 345 15.62 -5.14 6.94
N VAL A 346 16.76 -5.25 7.65
CA VAL A 346 17.58 -4.09 8.00
C VAL A 346 18.10 -3.39 6.75
N ILE A 347 18.63 -4.15 5.78
CA ILE A 347 19.09 -3.61 4.49
C ILE A 347 17.93 -2.99 3.71
N MET A 348 16.74 -3.61 3.76
CA MET A 348 15.53 -3.07 3.11
C MET A 348 15.11 -1.73 3.72
N ILE A 349 15.03 -1.64 5.05
CA ILE A 349 14.71 -0.39 5.77
C ILE A 349 15.75 0.68 5.42
N PHE A 350 17.04 0.34 5.45
CA PHE A 350 18.12 1.25 5.09
C PHE A 350 17.96 1.78 3.67
N GLY A 351 17.80 0.90 2.68
CA GLY A 351 17.63 1.30 1.28
C GLY A 351 16.40 2.19 1.06
N ILE A 352 15.28 1.89 1.71
CA ILE A 352 14.05 2.70 1.65
C ILE A 352 14.27 4.08 2.29
N ILE A 353 14.90 4.16 3.46
CA ILE A 353 15.22 5.44 4.11
C ILE A 353 16.15 6.25 3.22
N CYS A 354 17.21 5.65 2.66
CA CYS A 354 18.09 6.33 1.72
C CYS A 354 17.31 6.88 0.51
N ASN A 355 16.42 6.09 -0.10
CA ASN A 355 15.57 6.56 -1.20
C ASN A 355 14.78 7.81 -0.82
N GLU A 356 14.09 7.79 0.33
CA GLU A 356 13.29 8.93 0.79
C GLU A 356 14.15 10.16 1.12
N VAL A 357 15.30 9.97 1.78
CA VAL A 357 16.23 11.07 2.09
C VAL A 357 16.74 11.71 0.80
N ILE A 358 17.13 10.92 -0.20
CA ILE A 358 17.65 11.46 -1.47
C ILE A 358 16.54 12.19 -2.25
N LEU A 359 15.32 11.67 -2.28
CA LEU A 359 14.18 12.34 -2.90
C LEU A 359 13.83 13.64 -2.17
N GLY A 360 13.79 13.61 -0.84
CA GLY A 360 13.55 14.78 0.00
C GLY A 360 14.61 15.87 -0.21
N LEU A 361 15.89 15.50 -0.22
CA LEU A 361 17.00 16.43 -0.51
C LEU A 361 16.91 16.99 -1.93
N SER A 362 16.57 16.16 -2.91
CA SER A 362 16.40 16.60 -4.30
C SER A 362 15.22 17.56 -4.45
N GLY A 363 14.13 17.34 -3.72
CA GLY A 363 13.00 18.27 -3.63
C GLY A 363 13.40 19.59 -2.97
N PHE A 364 14.07 19.52 -1.82
CA PHE A 364 14.53 20.70 -1.07
C PHE A 364 15.53 21.55 -1.88
N PHE A 365 16.56 20.94 -2.46
CA PHE A 365 17.56 21.63 -3.28
C PHE A 365 16.95 22.30 -4.50
N SER A 366 15.90 21.71 -5.10
CA SER A 366 15.16 22.36 -6.18
C SER A 366 14.39 23.60 -5.74
N ILE A 367 13.95 23.71 -4.48
CA ILE A 367 13.27 24.91 -3.95
C ILE A 367 14.27 26.06 -3.79
N VAL A 368 15.51 25.75 -3.37
CA VAL A 368 16.59 26.73 -3.21
C VAL A 368 17.46 26.89 -4.47
N TYR A 369 17.01 26.36 -5.61
CA TYR A 369 17.68 26.43 -6.92
C TYR A 369 19.11 25.88 -6.95
N ILE A 370 19.42 24.90 -6.09
CA ILE A 370 20.72 24.19 -6.07
C ILE A 370 20.58 22.86 -6.86
N PRO A 371 21.41 22.60 -7.88
CA PRO A 371 21.31 21.36 -8.66
C PRO A 371 21.92 20.15 -7.91
N PHE A 372 21.14 19.10 -7.67
CA PHE A 372 21.62 17.83 -7.13
C PHE A 372 21.99 16.84 -8.25
N LEU A 373 23.06 17.13 -9.00
CA LEU A 373 23.42 16.38 -10.21
C LEU A 373 23.62 14.87 -10.00
N SER A 374 24.11 14.47 -8.82
CA SER A 374 24.37 13.06 -8.51
C SER A 374 23.15 12.31 -7.94
N ALA A 375 22.01 12.97 -7.72
CA ALA A 375 20.81 12.35 -7.14
C ALA A 375 20.36 11.10 -7.90
N LYS A 376 20.41 11.12 -9.23
CA LYS A 376 20.02 9.98 -10.08
C LYS A 376 20.86 8.72 -9.81
N TYR A 377 22.16 8.86 -9.53
CA TYR A 377 23.05 7.75 -9.21
C TYR A 377 22.78 7.21 -7.80
N TRP A 378 22.55 8.09 -6.83
CA TRP A 378 22.20 7.69 -5.47
C TRP A 378 20.84 7.02 -5.38
N LEU A 379 19.85 7.47 -6.16
CA LEU A 379 18.54 6.83 -6.27
C LEU A 379 18.64 5.46 -6.93
N LEU A 380 19.49 5.31 -7.95
CA LEU A 380 19.79 4.00 -8.53
C LEU A 380 20.42 3.07 -7.48
N PHE A 381 21.44 3.54 -6.76
CA PHE A 381 22.06 2.78 -5.67
C PHE A 381 21.04 2.32 -4.63
N ALA A 382 20.21 3.24 -4.12
CA ALA A 382 19.17 2.91 -3.14
C ALA A 382 18.19 1.87 -3.70
N SER A 383 17.75 2.01 -4.96
CA SER A 383 16.84 1.06 -5.60
C SER A 383 17.45 -0.35 -5.74
N VAL A 384 18.75 -0.46 -6.05
CA VAL A 384 19.46 -1.74 -6.14
C VAL A 384 19.58 -2.38 -4.75
N VAL A 385 19.90 -1.60 -3.72
CA VAL A 385 19.94 -2.07 -2.33
C VAL A 385 18.57 -2.62 -1.91
N ILE A 386 17.48 -1.91 -2.22
CA ILE A 386 16.11 -2.38 -1.97
C ILE A 386 15.84 -3.70 -2.70
N MET A 387 16.13 -3.78 -4.00
CA MET A 387 15.92 -5.00 -4.80
C MET A 387 16.67 -6.21 -4.23
N ILE A 388 17.96 -6.04 -3.90
CA ILE A 388 18.79 -7.11 -3.30
C ILE A 388 18.20 -7.53 -1.96
N SER A 389 17.78 -6.59 -1.12
CA SER A 389 17.19 -6.88 0.19
C SER A 389 15.90 -7.69 0.09
N ILE A 390 15.05 -7.42 -0.91
CA ILE A 390 13.82 -8.19 -1.16
C ILE A 390 14.17 -9.61 -1.64
N GLY A 391 15.16 -9.75 -2.55
CA GLY A 391 15.66 -11.06 -2.97
C GLY A 391 16.21 -11.89 -1.80
N MET A 392 16.98 -11.26 -0.91
CA MET A 392 17.45 -11.89 0.33
C MET A 392 16.29 -12.29 1.23
N PHE A 393 15.26 -11.44 1.39
CA PHE A 393 14.07 -11.73 2.18
C PHE A 393 13.36 -12.98 1.68
N ILE A 394 13.13 -13.09 0.36
CA ILE A 394 12.50 -14.25 -0.26
C ILE A 394 13.29 -15.53 0.03
N ARG A 395 14.62 -15.49 -0.13
CA ARG A 395 15.49 -16.64 0.15
C ARG A 395 15.54 -17.00 1.64
N ALA A 396 15.47 -16.00 2.51
CA ALA A 396 15.50 -16.18 3.96
C ALA A 396 14.19 -16.69 4.55
N LEU A 397 13.07 -16.51 3.82
CA LEU A 397 11.73 -16.83 4.28
C LEU A 397 11.54 -18.35 4.46
N ARG A 398 11.55 -18.78 5.72
CA ARG A 398 11.23 -20.16 6.10
C ARG A 398 9.87 -20.20 6.78
N ILE A 399 8.90 -20.77 6.07
CA ILE A 399 7.54 -20.97 6.57
C ILE A 399 7.42 -22.41 7.08
N LYS A 400 7.12 -22.58 8.37
CA LYS A 400 6.82 -23.92 8.92
C LYS A 400 5.48 -24.41 8.36
N ASN A 401 5.47 -25.58 7.73
CA ASN A 401 4.23 -26.27 7.39
C ASN A 401 3.69 -26.92 8.67
N TYR A 402 2.59 -26.39 9.23
CA TYR A 402 1.87 -27.01 10.34
C TYR A 402 0.90 -28.13 9.88
N ILE A 403 0.87 -28.43 8.58
CA ILE A 403 0.07 -29.51 8.01
C ILE A 403 0.69 -30.84 8.46
N ASN A 404 0.23 -31.38 9.61
CA ASN A 404 0.10 -32.82 9.94
C ASN A 404 0.07 -33.19 11.43
N LYS A 405 -0.01 -32.27 12.41
CA LYS A 405 -0.09 -32.70 13.83
C LYS A 405 -1.50 -32.93 14.37
N GLU A 406 -2.48 -32.08 14.04
CA GLU A 406 -3.83 -32.26 14.61
C GLU A 406 -4.65 -33.36 13.91
N PHE A 407 -4.50 -33.56 12.60
CA PHE A 407 -5.17 -34.65 11.89
C PHE A 407 -4.59 -36.05 12.18
N LYS A 408 -3.34 -36.15 12.65
CA LYS A 408 -2.76 -37.44 13.08
C LYS A 408 -3.20 -37.84 14.49
N ASN A 409 -3.39 -36.87 15.39
CA ASN A 409 -3.79 -37.14 16.77
C ASN A 409 -5.29 -37.45 16.92
N ILE A 410 -6.13 -37.06 15.97
CA ILE A 410 -7.55 -37.43 15.97
C ILE A 410 -7.74 -38.87 15.47
N ASN A 411 -6.97 -39.33 14.48
CA ASN A 411 -7.09 -40.68 13.93
C ASN A 411 -6.37 -41.79 14.73
N LEU A 412 -5.45 -41.46 15.65
CA LEU A 412 -4.78 -42.47 16.48
C LEU A 412 -5.51 -42.76 17.80
N ASN A 413 -6.37 -41.86 18.27
CA ASN A 413 -7.10 -42.02 19.53
C ASN A 413 -8.52 -42.60 19.35
N GLN A 414 -9.01 -42.78 18.12
CA GLN A 414 -10.31 -43.40 17.83
C GLN A 414 -10.23 -44.89 17.47
N PHE A 415 -9.03 -45.49 17.42
CA PHE A 415 -8.84 -46.92 17.14
C PHE A 415 -8.29 -47.73 18.33
N ASN A 416 -8.14 -47.12 19.51
CA ASN A 416 -7.65 -47.77 20.73
C ASN A 416 -8.63 -47.61 21.92
N LYS A 417 -9.91 -47.87 21.70
CA LYS A 417 -10.88 -48.10 22.79
C LYS A 417 -11.84 -49.22 22.44
#